data_AF-A0A0C5S1B8-F1
#
_entry.id   AF-A0A0C5S1B8-F1
#
_cell.length_a   1.000
_cell.length_b   1.000
_cell.length_c   1.000
_cell.angle_alpha   90.00
_cell.angle_beta   90.00
_cell.angle_gamma   90.00
#
_symmetry.space_group_name_H-M   'P 1'
#
loop_
_entity.id
_entity.type
_entity.pdbx_description
1 polymer ?
#
loop_
_entity_poly.entity_id
_entity_poly.type
_entity_poly.pdbx_seq_one_letter_code
_entity_poly.pdbx_strand_id
1 'polypeptide(L)'
;MVLKTKKQKIITGLCAALLIPALISVPILATYVNQKQPKKEVNNQTPTRISELSDYEQHIEETANDNAVDFFVNDWSSSFGYLHQISLIYAKQAINKTNKIASKKTIVLVPDPEFSHSDYYLNHKRENKAATRANWNQLANDNVFLYNSYKDTKAYKDNPPTVPIISEFSSQTIDYHLSWFDQDQKYNFYLHHFFFDRLVDQNEWYTILRMIKQANKIVLIPDGNAELRYSYYDYLKHIKNLKQANIAFDKQTLNQHITNIKNLKTDQELNNYYNKQMQGNISLLTAMFNSDLFVDIGIEPDFYKTSAFSEISDHLYPIIRSNLNFKSVADKLLLTDDARTRFINKYQSSFFLNDKKLTDFIISKNKTIDINKPNLVFVGSSLFYKEDPENIEHVYKELRAWVAEIKKKYPNANYIFKLHPIFNVLDQEGYIRRFFDEENIIILSSTIPFENLLLVDYYNHLNNKNDFSFLNQKTYLWGFQPTTSLIVTSTYILNSLDYNNKALDMFDLNNFLVAQTYDVVKRGDHKIGVNYKPVNMKHIDTSYKPLVELKKLKPYKLT
;
A
#
# COMPACT_ATOMS: atom_id res chain seq x y z
N MET A 1 34.02 41.46 67.35
CA MET A 1 33.88 41.38 68.82
C MET A 1 33.89 39.89 69.20
N VAL A 2 34.95 39.44 69.89
CA VAL A 2 35.00 38.36 70.93
C VAL A 2 34.29 37.01 70.61
N LEU A 3 35.04 35.94 70.29
CA LEU A 3 35.39 34.75 71.15
C LEU A 3 34.16 33.87 71.53
N LYS A 4 34.11 32.53 71.35
CA LYS A 4 34.89 31.44 72.01
C LYS A 4 34.27 30.07 71.59
N THR A 5 35.03 29.05 71.14
CA THR A 5 35.43 27.77 71.82
C THR A 5 34.29 26.93 72.46
N LYS A 6 34.22 25.58 72.45
CA LYS A 6 35.24 24.56 72.82
C LYS A 6 34.65 23.11 72.84
N LYS A 7 35.48 22.10 72.49
CA LYS A 7 35.71 20.74 73.11
C LYS A 7 34.61 19.65 73.07
N GLN A 8 34.82 18.42 72.53
CA GLN A 8 35.74 17.27 72.79
C GLN A 8 35.03 16.12 73.54
N LYS A 9 35.08 14.88 73.00
CA LYS A 9 35.48 13.66 73.74
C LYS A 9 35.75 12.46 72.82
N ILE A 10 36.65 11.62 73.31
CA ILE A 10 37.43 10.51 72.71
C ILE A 10 36.91 9.16 73.25
N ILE A 11 37.24 8.02 72.60
CA ILE A 11 37.69 6.68 73.13
C ILE A 11 37.44 5.62 72.00
N THR A 12 38.40 5.06 71.25
CA THR A 12 39.53 4.09 71.44
C THR A 12 39.20 2.57 71.51
N GLY A 13 39.92 1.76 70.70
CA GLY A 13 40.22 0.31 70.83
C GLY A 13 40.34 -0.43 69.48
N LEU A 14 41.53 -0.74 68.89
CA LEU A 14 42.52 -1.85 69.06
C LEU A 14 41.92 -3.28 68.84
N CYS A 15 42.44 -4.30 68.11
CA CYS A 15 43.76 -4.82 67.62
C CYS A 15 43.52 -5.80 66.42
N ALA A 16 44.34 -5.94 65.35
CA ALA A 16 45.57 -6.77 65.17
C ALA A 16 45.41 -8.29 65.50
N ALA A 17 45.86 -9.33 64.76
CA ALA A 17 46.77 -9.52 63.61
C ALA A 17 46.70 -10.95 62.98
N LEU A 18 47.13 -11.08 61.70
CA LEU A 18 47.95 -12.11 61.01
C LEU A 18 47.66 -13.65 61.04
N LEU A 19 47.49 -14.26 59.84
CA LEU A 19 48.36 -15.31 59.21
C LEU A 19 47.81 -15.78 57.83
N ILE A 20 48.73 -16.14 56.91
CA ILE A 20 48.65 -16.50 55.46
C ILE A 20 49.39 -17.87 55.29
N PRO A 21 49.36 -18.73 54.21
CA PRO A 21 48.76 -18.65 52.85
C PRO A 21 48.06 -19.93 52.26
N ALA A 22 47.46 -19.74 51.07
CA ALA A 22 47.62 -20.53 49.82
C ALA A 22 46.41 -21.34 49.25
N LEU A 23 46.06 -20.97 48.00
CA LEU A 23 45.58 -21.79 46.86
C LEU A 23 44.12 -22.32 46.96
N ILE A 24 43.13 -21.92 46.13
CA ILE A 24 43.04 -21.97 44.66
C ILE A 24 41.85 -21.10 44.13
N SER A 25 42.10 -20.38 43.02
CA SER A 25 41.22 -19.83 41.95
C SER A 25 39.95 -19.03 42.29
N VAL A 26 39.99 -17.68 42.24
CA VAL A 26 39.75 -16.72 41.12
C VAL A 26 38.33 -16.10 41.20
N PRO A 27 38.19 -14.75 41.18
CA PRO A 27 37.17 -14.08 41.97
C PRO A 27 35.93 -13.61 41.18
N ILE A 28 34.77 -13.86 41.79
CA ILE A 28 33.55 -13.08 41.61
C ILE A 28 33.77 -11.77 42.38
N LEU A 29 33.97 -10.66 41.66
CA LEU A 29 34.00 -9.32 42.26
C LEU A 29 32.67 -8.64 42.04
N ALA A 30 31.78 -8.84 43.01
CA ALA A 30 30.68 -7.94 43.28
C ALA A 30 31.20 -6.80 44.16
N THR A 31 31.26 -5.58 43.61
CA THR A 31 31.26 -4.36 44.41
C THR A 31 30.35 -3.34 43.74
N TYR A 32 29.17 -3.17 44.33
CA TYR A 32 28.32 -2.00 44.15
C TYR A 32 28.76 -0.97 45.20
N VAL A 33 29.39 0.14 44.81
CA VAL A 33 29.16 1.49 45.39
C VAL A 33 29.43 2.55 44.32
N ASN A 34 28.37 2.83 43.55
CA ASN A 34 27.74 4.13 43.30
C ASN A 34 28.55 5.44 43.13
N GLN A 35 28.12 6.17 42.08
CA GLN A 35 28.06 7.63 41.91
C GLN A 35 29.20 8.38 41.20
N LYS A 36 29.14 8.35 39.85
CA LYS A 36 28.95 9.56 39.01
C LYS A 36 28.01 9.17 37.87
N GLN A 37 26.97 9.98 37.60
CA GLN A 37 26.12 9.79 36.43
C GLN A 37 26.98 9.77 35.17
N PRO A 38 26.99 8.68 34.37
CA PRO A 38 27.65 8.72 33.08
C PRO A 38 26.80 9.58 32.16
N LYS A 39 27.45 10.51 31.45
CA LYS A 39 26.94 11.02 30.17
C LYS A 39 26.49 9.81 29.37
N LYS A 40 25.23 9.80 28.90
CA LYS A 40 24.82 8.86 27.85
C LYS A 40 25.73 9.12 26.66
N GLU A 41 26.76 8.29 26.51
CA GLU A 41 27.39 8.09 25.23
C GLU A 41 26.29 7.62 24.29
N VAL A 42 26.03 8.43 23.27
CA VAL A 42 25.29 8.02 22.10
C VAL A 42 26.12 6.91 21.49
N ASN A 43 25.72 5.66 21.74
CA ASN A 43 26.28 4.50 21.08
C ASN A 43 26.00 4.67 19.58
N ASN A 44 26.97 5.20 18.85
CA ASN A 44 27.05 5.04 17.39
C ASN A 44 27.42 3.58 17.12
N GLN A 45 26.50 2.66 17.44
CA GLN A 45 26.55 1.33 16.89
C GLN A 45 26.05 1.45 15.46
N THR A 46 26.98 1.36 14.51
CA THR A 46 26.68 1.01 13.12
C THR A 46 25.67 -0.15 13.14
N PRO A 47 24.56 -0.09 12.39
CA PRO A 47 23.54 -1.14 12.46
C PRO A 47 24.16 -2.48 12.06
N THR A 48 24.46 -3.32 13.05
CA THR A 48 24.81 -4.71 12.81
C THR A 48 23.54 -5.41 12.33
N ARG A 49 23.59 -6.08 11.18
CA ARG A 49 22.46 -6.77 10.54
C ARG A 49 21.87 -7.81 11.51
N ILE A 50 20.72 -7.52 12.14
CA ILE A 50 20.03 -8.49 13.03
C ILE A 50 19.03 -9.35 12.25
N SER A 51 18.64 -8.99 11.02
CA SER A 51 17.79 -9.83 10.16
C SER A 51 18.19 -9.77 8.68
N GLU A 52 18.08 -10.89 7.97
CA GLU A 52 18.17 -10.93 6.51
C GLU A 52 17.09 -10.03 5.89
N LEU A 53 17.41 -9.39 4.75
CA LEU A 53 16.44 -8.58 4.00
C LEU A 53 15.35 -9.52 3.44
N SER A 54 14.09 -9.07 3.40
CA SER A 54 13.11 -9.78 2.58
C SER A 54 13.34 -9.51 1.10
N ASP A 55 12.74 -10.32 0.22
CA ASP A 55 12.75 -10.11 -1.23
C ASP A 55 12.35 -8.67 -1.62
N TYR A 56 11.45 -8.04 -0.85
CA TYR A 56 11.05 -6.66 -1.10
C TYR A 56 12.14 -5.65 -0.74
N GLU A 57 12.77 -5.78 0.42
CA GLU A 57 13.87 -4.88 0.78
C GLU A 57 15.11 -5.12 -0.09
N GLN A 58 15.35 -6.37 -0.51
CA GLN A 58 16.37 -6.70 -1.50
C GLN A 58 16.07 -6.04 -2.85
N HIS A 59 14.83 -6.12 -3.35
CA HIS A 59 14.45 -5.41 -4.57
C HIS A 59 14.69 -3.90 -4.47
N ILE A 60 14.40 -3.28 -3.32
CA ILE A 60 14.68 -1.86 -3.09
C ILE A 60 16.18 -1.58 -3.19
N GLU A 61 17.02 -2.34 -2.48
CA GLU A 61 18.48 -2.14 -2.48
C GLU A 61 19.09 -2.35 -3.87
N GLU A 62 18.72 -3.43 -4.55
CA GLU A 62 19.19 -3.71 -5.92
C GLU A 62 18.80 -2.58 -6.87
N THR A 63 17.56 -2.08 -6.76
CA THR A 63 17.11 -0.97 -7.61
C THR A 63 17.82 0.34 -7.30
N ALA A 64 18.05 0.61 -6.02
CA ALA A 64 18.73 1.83 -5.61
C ALA A 64 20.13 1.90 -6.22
N ASN A 65 20.82 0.76 -6.27
CA ASN A 65 22.21 0.65 -6.75
C ASN A 65 22.35 0.42 -8.27
N ASP A 66 21.26 0.23 -9.01
CA ASP A 66 21.31 0.15 -10.48
C ASP A 66 21.36 1.53 -11.17
N ASN A 67 21.77 1.56 -12.44
CA ASN A 67 21.92 2.78 -13.23
C ASN A 67 20.69 3.12 -14.12
N ALA A 68 19.61 2.33 -14.04
CA ALA A 68 18.45 2.48 -14.93
C ALA A 68 17.49 3.55 -14.39
N VAL A 69 16.96 4.47 -15.20
CA VAL A 69 16.03 5.50 -14.71
C VAL A 69 14.75 4.87 -14.15
N ASP A 70 14.30 5.30 -12.97
CA ASP A 70 13.03 4.83 -12.42
C ASP A 70 11.88 5.60 -13.05
N PHE A 71 10.91 4.90 -13.64
CA PHE A 71 9.75 5.47 -14.31
C PHE A 71 8.46 4.92 -13.69
N PHE A 72 7.77 5.74 -12.92
CA PHE A 72 6.51 5.41 -12.27
C PHE A 72 5.33 5.91 -13.10
N VAL A 73 4.37 5.04 -13.38
CA VAL A 73 3.06 5.40 -13.95
C VAL A 73 2.03 5.26 -12.84
N ASN A 74 1.44 6.38 -12.43
CA ASN A 74 0.41 6.40 -11.42
C ASN A 74 -0.96 6.77 -12.00
N ASP A 75 -1.60 5.81 -12.66
CA ASP A 75 -2.85 5.98 -13.40
C ASP A 75 -4.11 5.73 -12.54
N TRP A 76 -3.94 5.18 -11.33
CA TRP A 76 -5.01 4.95 -10.39
C TRP A 76 -4.72 5.53 -9.01
N SER A 77 -5.71 6.20 -8.43
CA SER A 77 -5.58 6.93 -7.15
C SER A 77 -5.98 6.08 -5.95
N SER A 78 -5.67 4.80 -5.95
CA SER A 78 -5.92 3.95 -4.79
C SER A 78 -4.89 4.14 -3.71
N SER A 79 -5.31 3.83 -2.49
CA SER A 79 -4.47 4.00 -1.31
C SER A 79 -3.21 3.16 -1.38
N PHE A 80 -3.33 1.87 -1.71
CA PHE A 80 -2.21 0.93 -1.62
C PHE A 80 -1.15 1.19 -2.70
N GLY A 81 -1.54 1.35 -3.97
CA GLY A 81 -0.57 1.57 -5.05
C GLY A 81 0.27 2.84 -4.85
N TYR A 82 -0.37 3.93 -4.42
CA TYR A 82 0.34 5.17 -4.09
C TYR A 82 1.19 5.06 -2.80
N LEU A 83 0.69 4.37 -1.76
CA LEU A 83 1.46 4.08 -0.54
C LEU A 83 2.76 3.33 -0.85
N HIS A 84 2.65 2.35 -1.75
CA HIS A 84 3.75 1.51 -2.19
C HIS A 84 4.78 2.30 -3.00
N GLN A 85 4.34 3.00 -4.05
CA GLN A 85 5.23 3.76 -4.92
C GLN A 85 6.00 4.84 -4.13
N ILE A 86 5.33 5.55 -3.23
CA ILE A 86 6.00 6.55 -2.37
C ILE A 86 7.03 5.91 -1.44
N SER A 87 6.68 4.80 -0.80
CA SER A 87 7.61 4.05 0.06
C SER A 87 8.88 3.67 -0.71
N LEU A 88 8.72 3.10 -1.91
CA LEU A 88 9.82 2.73 -2.80
C LEU A 88 10.70 3.94 -3.15
N ILE A 89 10.11 5.05 -3.61
CA ILE A 89 10.84 6.25 -4.01
C ILE A 89 11.70 6.77 -2.86
N TYR A 90 11.12 6.92 -1.67
CA TYR A 90 11.87 7.44 -0.53
C TYR A 90 12.94 6.49 -0.04
N ALA A 91 12.67 5.19 -0.01
CA ALA A 91 13.63 4.19 0.45
C ALA A 91 14.88 4.19 -0.45
N LYS A 92 14.68 4.16 -1.77
CA LYS A 92 15.77 4.23 -2.75
C LYS A 92 16.57 5.53 -2.64
N GLN A 93 15.90 6.68 -2.51
CA GLN A 93 16.59 7.97 -2.35
C GLN A 93 17.42 8.03 -1.08
N ALA A 94 16.95 7.43 0.02
CA ALA A 94 17.69 7.37 1.28
C ALA A 94 18.95 6.50 1.16
N ILE A 95 18.85 5.37 0.47
CA ILE A 95 20.00 4.48 0.17
C ILE A 95 21.03 5.21 -0.71
N ASN A 96 20.59 5.82 -1.82
CA ASN A 96 21.51 6.47 -2.77
C ASN A 96 22.33 7.59 -2.11
N LYS A 97 21.71 8.36 -1.22
CA LYS A 97 22.40 9.39 -0.43
C LYS A 97 23.44 8.80 0.51
N THR A 98 23.18 7.63 1.09
CA THR A 98 24.12 6.94 1.98
C THR A 98 25.30 6.38 1.17
N ASN A 99 25.04 5.83 -0.01
CA ASN A 99 26.05 5.25 -0.89
C ASN A 99 26.80 6.29 -1.75
N LYS A 100 26.49 7.59 -1.59
CA LYS A 100 27.04 8.71 -2.39
C LYS A 100 26.89 8.54 -3.91
N ILE A 101 25.93 7.74 -4.35
CA ILE A 101 25.58 7.63 -5.77
C ILE A 101 24.81 8.91 -6.11
N ALA A 102 25.13 9.54 -7.25
CA ALA A 102 24.36 10.67 -7.76
C ALA A 102 22.88 10.29 -7.71
N SER A 103 22.04 11.18 -7.16
CA SER A 103 20.63 10.92 -6.97
C SER A 103 20.00 10.49 -8.29
N LYS A 104 19.71 9.20 -8.37
CA LYS A 104 19.09 8.54 -9.51
C LYS A 104 17.86 9.33 -9.97
N LYS A 105 17.78 9.60 -11.27
CA LYS A 105 16.62 10.28 -11.86
C LYS A 105 15.39 9.40 -11.65
N THR A 106 14.35 9.99 -11.07
CA THR A 106 13.03 9.40 -10.94
C THR A 106 12.04 10.22 -11.75
N ILE A 107 11.29 9.55 -12.62
CA ILE A 107 10.21 10.15 -13.39
C ILE A 107 8.91 9.58 -12.83
N VAL A 108 7.98 10.47 -12.51
CA VAL A 108 6.62 10.07 -12.14
C VAL A 108 5.67 10.70 -13.14
N LEU A 109 5.02 9.84 -13.90
CA LEU A 109 3.89 10.19 -14.73
C LEU A 109 2.63 10.03 -13.88
N VAL A 110 1.97 11.15 -13.59
CA VAL A 110 0.65 11.17 -12.95
C VAL A 110 -0.32 11.59 -14.04
N PRO A 111 -0.72 10.68 -14.95
CA PRO A 111 -1.59 11.05 -16.06
C PRO A 111 -2.85 11.68 -15.48
N ASP A 112 -3.22 12.88 -15.93
CA ASP A 112 -4.53 13.41 -15.58
C ASP A 112 -5.58 12.46 -16.18
N PRO A 113 -6.48 11.90 -15.37
CA PRO A 113 -7.61 11.19 -15.92
C PRO A 113 -8.59 12.25 -16.44
N GLU A 114 -8.28 12.86 -17.58
CA GLU A 114 -9.30 13.40 -18.49
C GLU A 114 -9.93 12.23 -19.28
N PHE A 115 -10.49 11.28 -18.55
CA PHE A 115 -11.60 10.46 -19.00
C PHE A 115 -12.78 10.79 -18.11
N SER A 116 -13.63 11.70 -18.58
CA SER A 116 -14.99 11.85 -18.07
C SER A 116 -15.96 11.75 -19.23
N HIS A 117 -16.61 10.60 -19.36
CA HIS A 117 -17.84 10.47 -20.15
C HIS A 117 -19.03 11.23 -19.52
N SER A 118 -18.82 12.04 -18.46
CA SER A 118 -19.79 13.05 -18.04
C SER A 118 -19.15 14.20 -17.24
N ASP A 119 -19.58 15.43 -17.54
CA ASP A 119 -19.20 16.68 -16.85
C ASP A 119 -19.39 16.61 -15.32
N TYR A 120 -20.24 15.70 -14.87
CA TYR A 120 -20.55 15.46 -13.47
C TYR A 120 -19.40 14.81 -12.67
N TYR A 121 -18.44 14.13 -13.31
CA TYR A 121 -17.24 13.59 -12.63
C TYR A 121 -16.11 14.62 -12.45
N LEU A 122 -16.15 15.75 -13.17
CA LEU A 122 -15.07 16.75 -13.16
C LEU A 122 -15.00 17.56 -11.86
N ASN A 123 -16.15 17.90 -11.25
CA ASN A 123 -16.15 18.78 -10.08
C ASN A 123 -15.80 18.06 -8.76
N HIS A 124 -16.20 16.80 -8.58
CA HIS A 124 -15.98 16.05 -7.33
C HIS A 124 -14.62 15.35 -7.26
N LYS A 125 -14.01 15.03 -8.42
CA LYS A 125 -12.63 14.54 -8.45
C LYS A 125 -11.63 15.65 -8.14
N ARG A 126 -11.91 16.93 -8.39
CA ARG A 126 -10.94 18.04 -8.24
C ARG A 126 -10.33 18.16 -6.83
N GLU A 127 -11.10 17.94 -5.77
CA GLU A 127 -10.60 18.10 -4.38
C GLU A 127 -9.72 16.93 -3.92
N ASN A 128 -10.12 15.67 -4.17
CA ASN A 128 -9.25 14.52 -3.89
C ASN A 128 -8.05 14.46 -4.83
N LYS A 129 -8.22 14.90 -6.09
CA LYS A 129 -7.11 15.09 -7.04
C LYS A 129 -6.13 16.12 -6.50
N ALA A 130 -6.58 17.22 -5.90
CA ALA A 130 -5.70 18.21 -5.31
C ALA A 130 -4.93 17.67 -4.11
N ALA A 131 -5.54 16.84 -3.26
CA ALA A 131 -4.84 16.19 -2.15
C ALA A 131 -3.79 15.17 -2.63
N THR A 132 -4.15 14.28 -3.57
CA THR A 132 -3.19 13.34 -4.18
C THR A 132 -2.10 14.08 -4.93
N ARG A 133 -2.42 15.12 -5.71
CA ARG A 133 -1.43 15.99 -6.39
C ARG A 133 -0.54 16.73 -5.40
N ALA A 134 -1.07 17.21 -4.28
CA ALA A 134 -0.27 17.84 -3.23
C ALA A 134 0.73 16.83 -2.63
N ASN A 135 0.29 15.60 -2.40
CA ASN A 135 1.16 14.51 -1.93
C ASN A 135 2.28 14.19 -2.95
N TRP A 136 1.96 14.15 -4.24
CA TRP A 136 2.98 13.95 -5.27
C TRP A 136 3.89 15.16 -5.44
N ASN A 137 3.36 16.38 -5.39
CA ASN A 137 4.16 17.60 -5.42
C ASN A 137 5.13 17.70 -4.24
N GLN A 138 4.79 17.13 -3.07
CA GLN A 138 5.74 17.01 -1.95
C GLN A 138 6.89 16.02 -2.22
N LEU A 139 6.76 15.11 -3.20
CA LEU A 139 7.88 14.29 -3.67
C LEU A 139 8.87 15.09 -4.53
N ALA A 140 8.42 16.18 -5.16
CA ALA A 140 9.24 17.00 -6.05
C ALA A 140 10.46 17.54 -5.29
N ASN A 141 11.60 16.95 -5.60
CA ASN A 141 12.92 17.48 -5.29
C ASN A 141 13.73 17.43 -6.60
N ASP A 142 14.95 17.94 -6.61
CA ASP A 142 15.76 18.14 -7.83
C ASP A 142 15.90 16.91 -8.74
N ASN A 143 15.60 15.70 -8.25
CA ASN A 143 15.75 14.44 -8.98
C ASN A 143 14.44 13.68 -9.24
N VAL A 144 13.31 14.23 -8.79
CA VAL A 144 11.97 13.69 -9.07
C VAL A 144 11.26 14.62 -10.03
N PHE A 145 11.04 14.14 -11.25
CA PHE A 145 10.34 14.88 -12.28
C PHE A 145 8.88 14.43 -12.32
N LEU A 146 7.97 15.34 -11.99
CA LEU A 146 6.53 15.10 -12.04
C LEU A 146 5.97 15.66 -13.34
N TYR A 147 5.27 14.82 -14.09
CA TYR A 147 4.54 15.23 -15.30
C TYR A 147 3.06 14.89 -15.10
N ASN A 148 2.19 15.91 -15.16
CA ASN A 148 0.74 15.75 -15.03
C ASN A 148 0.08 15.47 -16.39
N SER A 149 0.62 16.09 -17.42
CA SER A 149 0.21 15.88 -18.79
C SER A 149 1.40 15.98 -19.71
N TYR A 150 1.22 15.48 -20.92
CA TYR A 150 2.10 15.77 -22.03
C TYR A 150 2.37 17.27 -22.23
N LYS A 151 1.36 18.12 -21.98
CA LYS A 151 1.46 19.57 -22.22
C LYS A 151 2.47 20.26 -21.29
N ASP A 152 2.78 19.65 -20.16
CA ASP A 152 3.72 20.20 -19.18
C ASP A 152 5.19 19.97 -19.58
N THR A 153 5.43 19.15 -20.60
CA THR A 153 6.76 18.74 -21.04
C THR A 153 7.42 19.80 -21.94
N LYS A 154 8.76 19.81 -21.99
CA LYS A 154 9.53 20.81 -22.75
C LYS A 154 9.26 20.76 -24.26
N ALA A 155 9.29 19.61 -24.90
CA ALA A 155 8.98 19.48 -26.32
C ALA A 155 7.50 19.61 -26.71
N TYR A 156 6.51 19.58 -25.80
CA TYR A 156 5.19 20.15 -26.16
C TYR A 156 5.28 21.65 -26.35
N LYS A 157 6.02 22.34 -25.46
CA LYS A 157 6.24 23.78 -25.55
C LYS A 157 7.07 24.14 -26.79
N ASP A 158 8.02 23.27 -27.17
CA ASP A 158 8.89 23.49 -28.33
C ASP A 158 8.23 23.05 -29.66
N ASN A 159 7.39 22.00 -29.66
CA ASN A 159 6.72 21.43 -30.85
C ASN A 159 5.39 20.74 -30.48
N PRO A 160 4.29 21.51 -30.33
CA PRO A 160 2.99 20.93 -30.03
C PRO A 160 2.48 20.09 -31.23
N PRO A 161 1.93 18.88 -31.01
CA PRO A 161 1.47 18.00 -32.06
C PRO A 161 0.27 18.63 -32.78
N THR A 162 0.20 18.40 -34.09
CA THR A 162 -0.87 18.92 -34.97
C THR A 162 -2.18 18.14 -34.83
N VAL A 163 -2.14 16.94 -34.26
CA VAL A 163 -3.32 16.11 -33.95
C VAL A 163 -3.58 16.16 -32.44
N PRO A 164 -4.83 16.38 -31.99
CA PRO A 164 -5.16 16.33 -30.57
C PRO A 164 -4.77 14.97 -29.99
N ILE A 165 -4.05 14.96 -28.87
CA ILE A 165 -3.81 13.73 -28.09
C ILE A 165 -5.18 13.26 -27.61
N ILE A 166 -5.64 12.12 -28.14
CA ILE A 166 -7.02 11.65 -28.00
C ILE A 166 -7.29 11.11 -26.57
N SER A 167 -6.25 10.79 -25.80
CA SER A 167 -6.36 10.68 -24.34
C SER A 167 -4.99 10.71 -23.64
N GLU A 168 -4.93 11.29 -22.44
CA GLU A 168 -3.73 11.29 -21.59
C GLU A 168 -3.36 9.89 -21.07
N PHE A 169 -4.28 8.93 -21.19
CA PHE A 169 -4.14 7.51 -20.82
C PHE A 169 -3.70 6.60 -21.97
N SER A 170 -3.37 7.16 -23.14
CA SER A 170 -3.05 6.35 -24.31
C SER A 170 -1.63 5.79 -24.21
N SER A 171 -1.44 4.61 -24.80
CA SER A 171 -0.15 4.10 -25.29
C SER A 171 0.74 5.21 -25.88
N GLN A 172 0.14 6.18 -26.56
CA GLN A 172 0.79 7.35 -27.15
C GLN A 172 1.52 8.21 -26.13
N THR A 173 1.02 8.37 -24.88
CA THR A 173 1.72 9.12 -23.82
C THR A 173 3.01 8.41 -23.41
N ILE A 174 2.95 7.07 -23.20
CA ILE A 174 4.14 6.27 -22.90
C ILE A 174 5.06 6.23 -24.10
N ASP A 175 4.58 5.86 -25.29
CA ASP A 175 5.36 5.80 -26.52
C ASP A 175 6.07 7.12 -26.82
N TYR A 176 5.43 8.24 -26.49
CA TYR A 176 6.02 9.55 -26.61
C TYR A 176 7.06 9.85 -25.53
N HIS A 177 6.82 9.48 -24.27
CA HIS A 177 7.85 9.59 -23.24
C HIS A 177 9.06 8.70 -23.58
N LEU A 178 8.83 7.47 -24.04
CA LEU A 178 9.86 6.56 -24.56
C LEU A 178 10.58 7.07 -25.82
N SER A 179 9.98 7.97 -26.61
CA SER A 179 10.63 8.53 -27.81
C SER A 179 11.56 9.71 -27.51
N TRP A 180 11.44 10.30 -26.32
CA TRP A 180 12.32 11.36 -25.81
C TRP A 180 13.48 10.85 -25.00
N PHE A 181 13.35 9.63 -24.53
CA PHE A 181 14.36 8.96 -23.76
C PHE A 181 15.45 8.46 -24.69
N ASP A 182 16.69 8.73 -24.27
CA ASP A 182 17.88 8.25 -24.96
C ASP A 182 17.70 6.77 -25.27
N GLN A 183 17.88 6.36 -26.53
CA GLN A 183 17.63 5.00 -26.97
C GLN A 183 18.51 3.98 -26.23
N ASP A 184 19.64 4.44 -25.68
CA ASP A 184 20.57 3.65 -24.90
C ASP A 184 20.22 3.63 -23.40
N GLN A 185 19.31 4.49 -22.93
CA GLN A 185 18.89 4.53 -21.53
C GLN A 185 17.98 3.35 -21.19
N LYS A 186 18.30 2.66 -20.09
CA LYS A 186 17.44 1.63 -19.50
C LYS A 186 16.55 2.19 -18.41
N TYR A 187 15.38 1.58 -18.25
CA TYR A 187 14.34 2.01 -17.31
C TYR A 187 13.91 0.89 -16.37
N ASN A 188 13.69 1.23 -15.11
CA ASN A 188 12.85 0.41 -14.24
C ASN A 188 11.43 0.97 -14.31
N PHE A 189 10.55 0.29 -15.04
CA PHE A 189 9.15 0.70 -15.13
C PHE A 189 8.39 0.22 -13.89
N TYR A 190 7.60 1.09 -13.28
CA TYR A 190 6.71 0.79 -12.17
C TYR A 190 5.28 1.11 -12.60
N LEU A 191 4.47 0.08 -12.81
CA LEU A 191 3.15 0.16 -13.44
C LEU A 191 2.09 -0.47 -12.54
N HIS A 192 0.85 0.00 -12.65
CA HIS A 192 -0.29 -0.73 -12.11
C HIS A 192 -0.63 -1.95 -12.97
N HIS A 193 -1.21 -3.02 -12.41
CA HIS A 193 -1.53 -4.21 -13.21
C HIS A 193 -2.57 -3.88 -14.29
N PHE A 194 -3.64 -3.18 -13.90
CA PHE A 194 -4.68 -2.75 -14.84
C PHE A 194 -4.17 -1.84 -15.96
N PHE A 195 -3.08 -1.12 -15.72
CA PHE A 195 -2.45 -0.35 -16.78
C PHE A 195 -1.89 -1.29 -17.87
N PHE A 196 -1.13 -2.31 -17.47
CA PHE A 196 -0.57 -3.28 -18.39
C PHE A 196 -1.67 -4.13 -19.06
N ASP A 197 -2.62 -4.64 -18.28
CA ASP A 197 -3.75 -5.43 -18.79
C ASP A 197 -4.53 -4.65 -19.86
N ARG A 198 -4.74 -3.34 -19.64
CA ARG A 198 -5.38 -2.47 -20.63
C ARG A 198 -4.58 -2.34 -21.92
N LEU A 199 -3.25 -2.20 -21.85
CA LEU A 199 -2.42 -2.14 -23.05
C LEU A 199 -2.57 -3.41 -23.89
N VAL A 200 -2.66 -4.57 -23.23
CA VAL A 200 -2.91 -5.85 -23.89
C VAL A 200 -4.31 -5.87 -24.51
N ASP A 201 -5.35 -5.52 -23.75
CA ASP A 201 -6.75 -5.53 -24.21
C ASP A 201 -7.00 -4.56 -25.38
N GLN A 202 -6.30 -3.43 -25.40
CA GLN A 202 -6.34 -2.45 -26.48
C GLN A 202 -5.44 -2.83 -27.67
N ASN A 203 -4.75 -3.98 -27.59
CA ASN A 203 -3.81 -4.47 -28.58
C ASN A 203 -2.68 -3.45 -28.87
N GLU A 204 -2.23 -2.74 -27.85
CA GLU A 204 -1.12 -1.77 -27.87
C GLU A 204 0.24 -2.49 -27.81
N TRP A 205 0.37 -3.57 -28.58
CA TRP A 205 1.54 -4.45 -28.58
C TRP A 205 2.83 -3.67 -28.88
N TYR A 206 2.74 -2.65 -29.72
CA TYR A 206 3.89 -1.86 -30.14
C TYR A 206 4.51 -1.11 -28.97
N THR A 207 3.69 -0.46 -28.15
CA THR A 207 4.09 0.21 -26.91
C THR A 207 4.69 -0.76 -25.93
N ILE A 208 4.04 -1.91 -25.71
CA ILE A 208 4.53 -2.95 -24.80
C ILE A 208 5.92 -3.43 -25.24
N LEU A 209 6.13 -3.70 -26.53
CA LEU A 209 7.43 -4.13 -27.04
C LEU A 209 8.51 -3.04 -26.91
N ARG A 210 8.17 -1.77 -27.11
CA ARG A 210 9.10 -0.65 -26.87
C ARG A 210 9.47 -0.53 -25.39
N MET A 211 8.51 -0.70 -24.49
CA MET A 211 8.77 -0.78 -23.04
C MET A 211 9.72 -1.93 -22.73
N ILE A 212 9.48 -3.13 -23.25
CA ILE A 212 10.36 -4.30 -23.06
C ILE A 212 11.78 -4.04 -23.56
N LYS A 213 11.92 -3.43 -24.75
CA LYS A 213 13.22 -3.09 -25.34
C LYS A 213 14.04 -2.14 -24.46
N GLN A 214 13.38 -1.15 -23.84
CA GLN A 214 14.01 -0.15 -22.99
C GLN A 214 14.06 -0.55 -21.50
N ALA A 215 13.40 -1.63 -21.10
CA ALA A 215 13.33 -2.05 -19.70
C ALA A 215 14.64 -2.69 -19.22
N ASN A 216 15.15 -2.20 -18.10
CA ASN A 216 15.95 -3.00 -17.18
C ASN A 216 15.05 -4.06 -16.53
N LYS A 217 13.93 -3.61 -15.95
CA LYS A 217 12.83 -4.44 -15.43
C LYS A 217 11.48 -3.73 -15.52
N ILE A 218 10.40 -4.49 -15.45
CA ILE A 218 9.03 -4.01 -15.38
C ILE A 218 8.43 -4.51 -14.08
N VAL A 219 8.13 -3.59 -13.18
CA VAL A 219 7.56 -3.86 -11.86
C VAL A 219 6.06 -3.59 -11.90
N LEU A 220 5.27 -4.59 -11.55
CA LEU A 220 3.81 -4.49 -11.46
C LEU A 220 3.40 -4.34 -10.00
N ILE A 221 2.55 -3.36 -9.73
CA ILE A 221 2.04 -3.04 -8.40
C ILE A 221 0.51 -3.04 -8.49
N PRO A 222 -0.22 -3.85 -7.73
CA PRO A 222 -1.68 -3.84 -7.78
C PRO A 222 -2.22 -2.63 -7.02
N ASP A 223 -3.39 -2.13 -7.40
CA ASP A 223 -4.23 -1.23 -6.60
C ASP A 223 -4.66 -1.87 -5.26
N GLY A 224 -4.68 -3.20 -5.22
CA GLY A 224 -4.89 -4.01 -4.03
C GLY A 224 -5.17 -5.46 -4.39
N ASN A 225 -5.43 -6.31 -3.39
CA ASN A 225 -5.71 -7.74 -3.65
C ASN A 225 -6.93 -7.99 -4.54
N ALA A 226 -7.86 -7.05 -4.61
CA ALA A 226 -8.98 -7.18 -5.53
C ALA A 226 -8.57 -7.02 -6.98
N GLU A 227 -7.77 -5.99 -7.31
CA GLU A 227 -7.19 -5.83 -8.64
C GLU A 227 -6.38 -7.07 -9.01
N LEU A 228 -5.49 -7.48 -8.11
CA LEU A 228 -4.59 -8.60 -8.35
C LEU A 228 -5.35 -9.90 -8.66
N ARG A 229 -6.53 -10.11 -8.06
CA ARG A 229 -7.44 -11.21 -8.45
C ARG A 229 -7.87 -11.11 -9.91
N TYR A 230 -8.31 -9.95 -10.39
CA TYR A 230 -8.76 -9.76 -11.77
C TYR A 230 -7.62 -9.99 -12.76
N SER A 231 -6.46 -9.38 -12.50
CA SER A 231 -5.27 -9.55 -13.34
C SER A 231 -4.81 -11.01 -13.44
N TYR A 232 -4.96 -11.81 -12.37
CA TYR A 232 -4.68 -13.26 -12.48
C TYR A 232 -5.70 -14.04 -13.31
N TYR A 233 -6.98 -13.67 -13.26
CA TYR A 233 -7.97 -14.30 -14.13
C TYR A 233 -7.73 -13.95 -15.60
N ASP A 234 -7.33 -12.71 -15.88
CA ASP A 234 -6.96 -12.29 -17.23
C ASP A 234 -5.69 -13.00 -17.70
N TYR A 235 -4.65 -13.06 -16.85
CA TYR A 235 -3.46 -13.87 -17.12
C TYR A 235 -3.82 -15.34 -17.44
N LEU A 236 -4.66 -15.97 -16.61
CA LEU A 236 -5.10 -17.35 -16.80
C LEU A 236 -5.83 -17.56 -18.13
N LYS A 237 -6.67 -16.61 -18.54
CA LYS A 237 -7.34 -16.60 -19.85
C LYS A 237 -6.30 -16.62 -20.98
N HIS A 238 -5.27 -15.78 -20.91
CA HIS A 238 -4.19 -15.76 -21.91
C HIS A 238 -3.37 -17.06 -21.92
N ILE A 239 -3.05 -17.62 -20.77
CA ILE A 239 -2.37 -18.92 -20.69
C ILE A 239 -3.19 -20.03 -21.32
N LYS A 240 -4.51 -20.05 -21.10
CA LYS A 240 -5.42 -21.01 -21.75
C LYS A 240 -5.41 -20.85 -23.28
N ASN A 241 -5.43 -19.61 -23.78
CA ASN A 241 -5.36 -19.35 -25.22
C ASN A 241 -4.04 -19.84 -25.85
N LEU A 242 -2.91 -19.62 -25.18
CA LEU A 242 -1.60 -20.08 -25.67
C LEU A 242 -1.51 -21.60 -25.71
N LYS A 243 -2.04 -22.29 -24.69
CA LYS A 243 -2.14 -23.76 -24.67
C LYS A 243 -2.99 -24.28 -25.83
N GLN A 244 -4.15 -23.68 -26.08
CA GLN A 244 -5.04 -24.06 -27.19
C GLN A 244 -4.38 -23.85 -28.56
N ALA A 245 -3.57 -22.80 -28.69
CA ALA A 245 -2.83 -22.49 -29.90
C ALA A 245 -1.51 -23.28 -30.05
N ASN A 246 -1.17 -24.17 -29.11
CA ASN A 246 0.13 -24.89 -29.05
C ASN A 246 1.35 -23.97 -29.13
N ILE A 247 1.27 -22.79 -28.51
CA ILE A 247 2.36 -21.82 -28.45
C ILE A 247 3.16 -22.07 -27.16
N ALA A 248 4.48 -22.12 -27.25
CA ALA A 248 5.37 -22.27 -26.09
C ALA A 248 5.47 -20.95 -25.30
N PHE A 249 5.40 -21.02 -23.97
CA PHE A 249 5.45 -19.87 -23.07
C PHE A 249 6.11 -20.20 -21.72
N ASP A 250 6.94 -21.24 -21.66
CA ASP A 250 7.75 -21.49 -20.47
C ASP A 250 8.75 -20.33 -20.24
N LYS A 251 9.24 -20.21 -19.01
CA LYS A 251 10.13 -19.11 -18.59
C LYS A 251 11.34 -18.92 -19.51
N GLN A 252 11.96 -20.00 -19.98
CA GLN A 252 13.13 -19.93 -20.87
C GLN A 252 12.72 -19.36 -22.24
N THR A 253 11.62 -19.85 -22.81
CA THR A 253 11.08 -19.33 -24.08
C THR A 253 10.73 -17.85 -23.99
N LEU A 254 10.07 -17.43 -22.91
CA LEU A 254 9.71 -16.02 -22.69
C LEU A 254 10.95 -15.12 -22.54
N ASN A 255 11.95 -15.56 -21.78
CA ASN A 255 13.23 -14.85 -21.65
C ASN A 255 13.98 -14.73 -22.99
N GLN A 256 13.89 -15.74 -23.86
CA GLN A 256 14.46 -15.67 -25.20
C GLN A 256 13.75 -14.62 -26.06
N HIS A 257 12.41 -14.54 -26.00
CA HIS A 257 11.66 -13.47 -26.67
C HIS A 257 12.12 -12.09 -26.19
N ILE A 258 12.23 -11.89 -24.87
CA ILE A 258 12.69 -10.62 -24.28
C ILE A 258 14.10 -10.26 -24.76
N THR A 259 15.01 -11.23 -24.75
CA THR A 259 16.39 -11.02 -25.22
C THR A 259 16.42 -10.60 -26.69
N ASN A 260 15.63 -11.27 -27.53
CA ASN A 260 15.51 -10.91 -28.94
C ASN A 260 14.96 -9.49 -29.12
N ILE A 261 13.87 -9.14 -28.41
CA ILE A 261 13.25 -7.81 -28.46
C ILE A 261 14.24 -6.71 -28.05
N LYS A 262 14.99 -6.92 -26.97
CA LYS A 262 16.01 -5.97 -26.49
C LYS A 262 17.15 -5.73 -27.48
N ASN A 263 17.42 -6.69 -28.38
CA ASN A 263 18.47 -6.60 -29.39
C ASN A 263 18.02 -5.97 -30.71
N LEU A 264 16.71 -5.72 -30.90
CA LEU A 264 16.20 -5.07 -32.11
C LEU A 264 16.58 -3.59 -32.12
N LYS A 265 17.02 -3.08 -33.27
CA LYS A 265 17.51 -1.71 -33.43
C LYS A 265 16.41 -0.78 -33.90
N THR A 266 15.52 -1.24 -34.78
CA THR A 266 14.51 -0.39 -35.43
C THR A 266 13.07 -0.78 -35.10
N ASP A 267 12.16 0.16 -35.34
CA ASP A 267 10.71 -0.04 -35.19
C ASP A 267 10.15 -1.04 -36.20
N GLN A 268 10.72 -1.09 -37.41
CA GLN A 268 10.36 -2.07 -38.42
C GLN A 268 10.77 -3.49 -38.00
N GLU A 269 11.91 -3.65 -37.33
CA GLU A 269 12.33 -4.93 -36.75
C GLU A 269 11.38 -5.37 -35.64
N LEU A 270 10.92 -4.46 -34.76
CA LEU A 270 9.89 -4.74 -33.75
C LEU A 270 8.59 -5.23 -34.38
N ASN A 271 8.09 -4.54 -35.40
CA ASN A 271 6.88 -4.93 -36.13
C ASN A 271 7.03 -6.31 -36.79
N ASN A 272 8.18 -6.57 -37.42
CA ASN A 272 8.48 -7.88 -38.01
C ASN A 272 8.55 -8.97 -36.95
N TYR A 273 9.15 -8.69 -35.79
CA TYR A 273 9.27 -9.64 -34.71
C TYR A 273 7.89 -10.04 -34.17
N TYR A 274 7.03 -9.06 -33.88
CA TYR A 274 5.68 -9.33 -33.42
C TYR A 274 4.89 -10.19 -34.41
N ASN A 275 4.83 -9.78 -35.68
CA ASN A 275 4.01 -10.45 -36.67
C ASN A 275 4.56 -11.82 -37.09
N LYS A 276 5.88 -12.00 -37.15
CA LYS A 276 6.50 -13.23 -37.66
C LYS A 276 6.92 -14.20 -36.57
N GLN A 277 7.60 -13.73 -35.53
CA GLN A 277 8.16 -14.58 -34.48
C GLN A 277 7.14 -14.83 -33.36
N MET A 278 6.37 -13.82 -33.00
CA MET A 278 5.27 -13.96 -32.02
C MET A 278 3.91 -14.26 -32.69
N GLN A 279 3.89 -14.38 -34.03
CA GLN A 279 2.69 -14.69 -34.82
C GLN A 279 1.51 -13.73 -34.57
N GLY A 280 1.80 -12.48 -34.22
CA GLY A 280 0.77 -11.49 -33.84
C GLY A 280 -0.02 -11.87 -32.58
N ASN A 281 0.50 -12.76 -31.73
CA ASN A 281 -0.23 -13.24 -30.57
C ASN A 281 0.01 -12.36 -29.34
N ILE A 282 -0.96 -11.50 -29.05
CA ILE A 282 -0.94 -10.61 -27.89
C ILE A 282 -0.84 -11.37 -26.55
N SER A 283 -1.34 -12.62 -26.47
CA SER A 283 -1.31 -13.40 -25.23
C SER A 283 0.11 -13.75 -24.78
N LEU A 284 1.07 -13.79 -25.70
CA LEU A 284 2.49 -13.96 -25.34
C LEU A 284 3.00 -12.78 -24.51
N LEU A 285 2.49 -11.56 -24.72
CA LEU A 285 2.91 -10.39 -23.93
C LEU A 285 2.43 -10.49 -22.49
N THR A 286 1.20 -10.97 -22.25
CA THR A 286 0.70 -11.24 -20.90
C THR A 286 1.46 -12.39 -20.24
N ALA A 287 1.81 -13.43 -20.99
CA ALA A 287 2.58 -14.55 -20.45
C ALA A 287 3.98 -14.15 -19.97
N MET A 288 4.56 -13.05 -20.47
CA MET A 288 5.87 -12.55 -20.04
C MET A 288 5.93 -12.16 -18.55
N PHE A 289 4.81 -12.10 -17.84
CA PHE A 289 4.81 -11.96 -16.37
C PHE A 289 5.59 -13.10 -15.69
N ASN A 290 5.70 -14.28 -16.33
CA ASN A 290 6.51 -15.40 -15.86
C ASN A 290 7.97 -15.39 -16.37
N SER A 291 8.52 -14.21 -16.68
CA SER A 291 9.91 -14.02 -17.15
C SER A 291 10.77 -13.34 -16.08
N ASP A 292 12.08 -13.24 -16.31
CA ASP A 292 12.98 -12.51 -15.40
C ASP A 292 12.90 -10.98 -15.57
N LEU A 293 12.22 -10.49 -16.61
CA LEU A 293 12.05 -9.04 -16.81
C LEU A 293 11.01 -8.45 -15.86
N PHE A 294 9.99 -9.24 -15.51
CA PHE A 294 8.86 -8.80 -14.72
C PHE A 294 9.08 -9.10 -13.24
N VAL A 295 8.72 -8.12 -12.40
CA VAL A 295 8.70 -8.25 -10.95
C VAL A 295 7.31 -7.88 -10.48
N ASP A 296 6.53 -8.86 -10.04
CA ASP A 296 5.22 -8.59 -9.47
C ASP A 296 5.34 -8.40 -7.96
N ILE A 297 4.68 -7.36 -7.43
CA ILE A 297 4.65 -7.06 -6.01
C ILE A 297 3.22 -7.16 -5.48
N GLY A 298 2.95 -8.11 -4.58
CA GLY A 298 1.65 -8.32 -3.95
C GLY A 298 1.62 -7.93 -2.47
N ILE A 299 0.42 -7.76 -1.89
CA ILE A 299 0.25 -7.53 -0.44
C ILE A 299 0.36 -8.84 0.34
N GLU A 300 -0.21 -9.91 -0.20
CA GLU A 300 -0.20 -11.25 0.36
C GLU A 300 -0.28 -12.28 -0.77
N PRO A 301 0.83 -12.58 -1.46
CA PRO A 301 0.79 -13.51 -2.58
C PRO A 301 0.34 -14.93 -2.18
N ASP A 302 0.51 -15.33 -0.92
CA ASP A 302 0.02 -16.63 -0.43
C ASP A 302 -1.51 -16.72 -0.43
N PHE A 303 -2.21 -15.58 -0.50
CA PHE A 303 -3.66 -15.50 -0.67
C PHE A 303 -4.15 -16.25 -1.92
N TYR A 304 -3.37 -16.28 -3.00
CA TYR A 304 -3.72 -16.96 -4.25
C TYR A 304 -3.26 -18.41 -4.32
N LYS A 305 -2.55 -18.89 -3.29
CA LYS A 305 -2.13 -20.29 -3.16
C LYS A 305 -3.16 -21.15 -2.41
N THR A 306 -4.28 -20.57 -1.98
CA THR A 306 -5.30 -21.31 -1.23
C THR A 306 -6.29 -22.05 -2.13
N SER A 307 -7.08 -22.95 -1.53
CA SER A 307 -8.10 -23.74 -2.23
C SER A 307 -9.15 -22.89 -2.96
N ALA A 308 -9.33 -21.63 -2.55
CA ALA A 308 -10.26 -20.70 -3.18
C ALA A 308 -9.81 -20.26 -4.59
N PHE A 309 -8.52 -20.41 -4.91
CA PHE A 309 -7.91 -20.00 -6.16
C PHE A 309 -7.13 -21.14 -6.84
N SER A 310 -7.55 -22.39 -6.65
CA SER A 310 -6.86 -23.55 -7.21
C SER A 310 -6.57 -23.42 -8.73
N GLU A 311 -7.52 -22.88 -9.49
CA GLU A 311 -7.37 -22.64 -10.94
C GLU A 311 -6.26 -21.65 -11.30
N ILE A 312 -5.96 -20.70 -10.41
CA ILE A 312 -4.89 -19.71 -10.58
C ILE A 312 -3.57 -20.29 -10.04
N SER A 313 -3.61 -21.02 -8.93
CA SER A 313 -2.41 -21.46 -8.21
C SER A 313 -1.45 -22.28 -9.06
N ASP A 314 -1.95 -23.11 -9.98
CA ASP A 314 -1.15 -23.92 -10.91
C ASP A 314 -0.40 -23.10 -11.97
N HIS A 315 -0.78 -21.82 -12.11
CA HIS A 315 -0.27 -20.91 -13.13
C HIS A 315 0.31 -19.63 -12.53
N LEU A 316 0.39 -19.54 -11.21
CA LEU A 316 0.91 -18.40 -10.49
C LEU A 316 2.41 -18.25 -10.78
N TYR A 317 2.82 -17.05 -11.21
CA TYR A 317 4.22 -16.68 -11.34
C TYR A 317 4.76 -16.13 -10.01
N PRO A 318 6.09 -15.98 -9.85
CA PRO A 318 6.67 -15.47 -8.60
C PRO A 318 6.20 -14.05 -8.28
N ILE A 319 5.83 -13.80 -7.02
CA ILE A 319 5.36 -12.50 -6.54
C ILE A 319 6.10 -12.14 -5.26
N ILE A 320 6.66 -10.94 -5.22
CA ILE A 320 7.32 -10.37 -4.05
C ILE A 320 6.25 -9.85 -3.09
N ARG A 321 6.33 -10.21 -1.81
CA ARG A 321 5.44 -9.63 -0.79
C ARG A 321 5.93 -8.24 -0.39
N SER A 322 5.11 -7.21 -0.59
CA SER A 322 5.39 -5.83 -0.16
C SER A 322 5.45 -5.67 1.36
N ASN A 323 6.32 -4.77 1.85
CA ASN A 323 6.31 -4.27 3.22
C ASN A 323 6.06 -2.75 3.21
N LEU A 324 4.88 -2.31 3.64
CA LEU A 324 4.50 -0.89 3.61
C LEU A 324 4.68 -0.17 4.95
N ASN A 325 5.07 -0.90 5.98
CA ASN A 325 5.47 -0.30 7.23
C ASN A 325 6.85 0.34 7.02
N PHE A 326 6.82 1.63 6.66
CA PHE A 326 8.01 2.39 6.33
C PHE A 326 9.07 2.32 7.44
N LYS A 327 8.70 2.24 8.72
CA LYS A 327 9.68 2.12 9.80
C LYS A 327 10.38 0.76 9.77
N SER A 328 9.63 -0.33 9.58
CA SER A 328 10.18 -1.67 9.39
C SER A 328 11.11 -1.71 8.17
N VAL A 329 10.71 -1.11 7.06
CA VAL A 329 11.56 -0.95 5.87
C VAL A 329 12.83 -0.16 6.22
N ALA A 330 12.71 0.99 6.89
CA ALA A 330 13.86 1.81 7.28
C ALA A 330 14.80 1.16 8.29
N ASP A 331 14.28 0.26 9.13
CA ASP A 331 15.05 -0.49 10.13
C ASP A 331 15.79 -1.68 9.49
N LYS A 332 15.24 -2.27 8.43
CA LYS A 332 15.87 -3.35 7.65
C LYS A 332 16.87 -2.84 6.64
N LEU A 333 16.56 -1.74 5.96
CA LEU A 333 17.49 -1.05 5.07
C LEU A 333 18.58 -0.42 5.93
N LEU A 334 19.86 -0.67 5.64
CA LEU A 334 21.01 -0.20 6.42
C LEU A 334 21.26 1.31 6.24
N LEU A 335 20.28 2.13 6.59
CA LEU A 335 20.32 3.58 6.47
C LEU A 335 21.12 4.20 7.64
N THR A 336 21.84 5.29 7.36
CA THR A 336 22.34 6.17 8.43
C THR A 336 21.18 6.79 9.21
N ASP A 337 21.38 7.15 10.48
CA ASP A 337 20.32 7.76 11.32
C ASP A 337 19.67 8.99 10.66
N ASP A 338 20.48 9.82 10.02
CA ASP A 338 20.04 11.01 9.31
C ASP A 338 19.25 10.66 8.02
N ALA A 339 19.68 9.64 7.26
CA ALA A 339 18.92 9.14 6.12
C ALA A 339 17.59 8.51 6.54
N ARG A 340 17.59 7.72 7.63
CA ARG A 340 16.40 7.11 8.22
C ARG A 340 15.40 8.15 8.70
N THR A 341 15.86 9.16 9.44
CA THR A 341 15.01 10.27 9.92
C THR A 341 14.37 11.02 8.76
N ARG A 342 15.16 11.35 7.71
CA ARG A 342 14.62 12.00 6.51
C ARG A 342 13.63 11.14 5.75
N PHE A 343 13.92 9.85 5.59
CA PHE A 343 13.02 8.91 4.94
C PHE A 343 11.65 8.90 5.64
N ILE A 344 11.66 8.71 6.97
CA ILE A 344 10.46 8.71 7.81
C ILE A 344 9.70 10.03 7.67
N ASN A 345 10.38 11.16 7.85
CA ASN A 345 9.75 12.47 7.79
C ASN A 345 9.17 12.78 6.41
N LYS A 346 9.87 12.44 5.33
CA LYS A 346 9.38 12.65 3.96
C LYS A 346 8.15 11.80 3.69
N TYR A 347 8.18 10.53 4.10
CA TYR A 347 7.02 9.65 3.99
C TYR A 347 5.83 10.25 4.73
N GLN A 348 5.96 10.53 6.02
CA GLN A 348 4.86 11.07 6.84
C GLN A 348 4.34 12.42 6.32
N SER A 349 5.22 13.30 5.80
CA SER A 349 4.82 14.56 5.19
C SER A 349 3.87 14.35 4.01
N SER A 350 4.23 13.42 3.11
CA SER A 350 3.52 13.16 1.86
C SER A 350 2.14 12.53 2.01
N PHE A 351 1.73 12.22 3.23
CA PHE A 351 0.37 11.77 3.54
C PHE A 351 -0.29 12.67 4.60
N PHE A 352 0.30 13.83 4.91
CA PHE A 352 -0.12 14.75 5.96
C PHE A 352 -0.22 14.11 7.35
N LEU A 353 0.68 13.17 7.65
CA LEU A 353 0.69 12.38 8.88
C LEU A 353 1.65 12.94 9.94
N ASN A 354 2.52 13.89 9.58
CA ASN A 354 3.48 14.49 10.52
C ASN A 354 2.77 15.09 11.73
N ASP A 355 3.23 14.65 12.92
CA ASP A 355 2.72 15.12 14.21
C ASP A 355 1.18 15.03 14.36
N LYS A 356 0.53 14.17 13.56
CA LYS A 356 -0.90 13.90 13.66
C LYS A 356 -1.17 12.67 14.50
N LYS A 357 -2.26 12.71 15.26
CA LYS A 357 -2.91 11.57 15.89
C LYS A 357 -4.21 11.21 15.19
N LEU A 358 -4.70 9.99 15.40
CA LEU A 358 -5.89 9.49 14.72
C LEU A 358 -7.12 10.41 14.93
N THR A 359 -7.24 11.02 16.12
CA THR A 359 -8.32 11.97 16.43
C THR A 359 -8.25 13.27 15.62
N ASP A 360 -7.08 13.65 15.08
CA ASP A 360 -6.92 14.86 14.26
C ASP A 360 -7.59 14.70 12.88
N PHE A 361 -7.95 13.47 12.51
CA PHE A 361 -8.64 13.15 11.26
C PHE A 361 -10.16 13.05 11.43
N ILE A 362 -10.70 13.35 12.62
CA ILE A 362 -12.15 13.44 12.84
C ILE A 362 -12.65 14.77 12.26
N ILE A 363 -13.57 14.69 11.30
CA ILE A 363 -14.14 15.87 10.61
C ILE A 363 -15.48 16.31 11.20
N SER A 364 -16.20 15.44 11.93
CA SER A 364 -17.43 15.83 12.62
C SER A 364 -17.10 16.73 13.82
N LYS A 365 -17.56 17.99 13.78
CA LYS A 365 -17.24 19.01 14.79
C LYS A 365 -17.76 18.60 16.18
N ASN A 366 -16.96 18.85 17.23
CA ASN A 366 -17.31 18.65 18.64
C ASN A 366 -17.63 17.20 19.07
N LYS A 367 -17.21 16.19 18.30
CA LYS A 367 -17.35 14.77 18.68
C LYS A 367 -16.01 14.22 19.16
N THR A 368 -16.02 13.56 20.31
CA THR A 368 -14.85 12.89 20.89
C THR A 368 -15.08 11.40 21.00
N ILE A 369 -14.03 10.61 20.83
CA ILE A 369 -14.10 9.16 21.04
C ILE A 369 -14.11 8.89 22.54
N ASP A 370 -15.10 8.14 23.03
CA ASP A 370 -15.14 7.69 24.42
C ASP A 370 -14.24 6.46 24.58
N ILE A 371 -13.13 6.62 25.29
CA ILE A 371 -12.11 5.58 25.41
C ILE A 371 -12.56 4.34 26.18
N ASN A 372 -13.69 4.41 26.89
CA ASN A 372 -14.25 3.30 27.66
C ASN A 372 -15.24 2.45 26.84
N LYS A 373 -15.61 2.90 25.64
CA LYS A 373 -16.55 2.20 24.76
C LYS A 373 -15.80 1.40 23.69
N PRO A 374 -16.36 0.27 23.22
CA PRO A 374 -15.85 -0.38 22.01
C PRO A 374 -16.05 0.51 20.79
N ASN A 375 -15.20 0.35 19.78
CA ASN A 375 -15.28 1.07 18.51
C ASN A 375 -15.92 0.20 17.43
N LEU A 376 -16.83 0.78 16.66
CA LEU A 376 -17.40 0.19 15.45
C LEU A 376 -17.05 1.05 14.26
N VAL A 377 -16.03 0.63 13.51
CA VAL A 377 -15.57 1.35 12.33
C VAL A 377 -16.32 0.82 11.12
N PHE A 378 -17.17 1.66 10.56
CA PHE A 378 -17.83 1.42 9.29
C PHE A 378 -16.82 1.57 8.16
N VAL A 379 -16.60 0.50 7.39
CA VAL A 379 -15.73 0.49 6.21
C VAL A 379 -16.62 0.43 4.96
N GLY A 380 -16.87 1.61 4.37
CA GLY A 380 -17.82 1.78 3.28
C GLY A 380 -17.22 1.63 1.88
N SER A 381 -18.03 1.11 0.95
CA SER A 381 -17.78 1.19 -0.50
C SER A 381 -18.45 2.44 -1.10
N SER A 382 -18.05 2.84 -2.30
CA SER A 382 -18.76 3.83 -3.12
C SER A 382 -20.08 3.32 -3.72
N LEU A 383 -20.61 2.18 -3.23
CA LEU A 383 -21.68 1.39 -3.87
C LEU A 383 -22.98 2.18 -4.11
N PHE A 384 -23.22 3.27 -3.37
CA PHE A 384 -24.48 4.03 -3.43
C PHE A 384 -24.28 5.54 -3.57
N TYR A 385 -23.14 5.94 -4.16
CA TYR A 385 -22.80 7.35 -4.32
C TYR A 385 -23.76 8.09 -5.27
N LYS A 386 -24.53 7.41 -6.13
CA LYS A 386 -25.05 8.05 -7.36
C LYS A 386 -26.31 7.47 -8.04
N GLU A 387 -27.36 7.06 -7.33
CA GLU A 387 -28.65 6.77 -8.02
C GLU A 387 -29.88 7.42 -7.39
N ASP A 388 -30.88 7.62 -8.24
CA ASP A 388 -32.20 8.18 -7.99
C ASP A 388 -32.81 7.59 -6.71
N PRO A 389 -33.12 8.40 -5.67
CA PRO A 389 -33.62 7.93 -4.39
C PRO A 389 -34.78 6.92 -4.51
N GLU A 390 -35.62 7.06 -5.53
CA GLU A 390 -36.77 6.18 -5.78
C GLU A 390 -36.35 4.77 -6.24
N ASN A 391 -35.24 4.63 -6.97
CA ASN A 391 -34.73 3.33 -7.43
C ASN A 391 -33.90 2.58 -6.37
N ILE A 392 -33.45 3.24 -5.30
CA ILE A 392 -32.57 2.63 -4.27
C ILE A 392 -33.19 2.55 -2.87
N GLU A 393 -34.46 2.91 -2.71
CA GLU A 393 -35.14 2.83 -1.41
C GLU A 393 -35.19 1.38 -0.86
N HIS A 394 -35.29 0.38 -1.74
CA HIS A 394 -35.22 -1.02 -1.36
C HIS A 394 -33.85 -1.39 -0.74
N VAL A 395 -32.77 -0.81 -1.26
CA VAL A 395 -31.42 -0.94 -0.70
C VAL A 395 -31.40 -0.30 0.69
N TYR A 396 -31.78 0.97 0.82
CA TYR A 396 -31.72 1.65 2.11
C TYR A 396 -32.63 1.02 3.16
N LYS A 397 -33.76 0.41 2.77
CA LYS A 397 -34.61 -0.37 3.68
C LYS A 397 -33.84 -1.57 4.25
N GLU A 398 -33.15 -2.32 3.40
CA GLU A 398 -32.29 -3.44 3.84
C GLU A 398 -31.13 -2.93 4.71
N LEU A 399 -30.50 -1.81 4.35
CA LEU A 399 -29.42 -1.20 5.13
C LEU A 399 -29.89 -0.72 6.51
N ARG A 400 -31.06 -0.06 6.60
CA ARG A 400 -31.61 0.42 7.89
C ARG A 400 -31.99 -0.75 8.80
N ALA A 401 -32.55 -1.82 8.25
CA ALA A 401 -32.83 -3.05 9.00
C ALA A 401 -31.52 -3.64 9.56
N TRP A 402 -30.48 -3.72 8.72
CA TRP A 402 -29.17 -4.18 9.15
C TRP A 402 -28.52 -3.30 10.22
N VAL A 403 -28.58 -1.99 10.06
CA VAL A 403 -28.08 -1.03 11.04
C VAL A 403 -28.78 -1.21 12.39
N ALA A 404 -30.08 -1.47 12.39
CA ALA A 404 -30.82 -1.76 13.63
C ALA A 404 -30.30 -3.03 14.32
N GLU A 405 -29.97 -4.08 13.56
CA GLU A 405 -29.35 -5.31 14.09
C GLU A 405 -27.96 -5.04 14.67
N ILE A 406 -27.12 -4.26 13.97
CA ILE A 406 -25.79 -3.87 14.45
C ILE A 406 -25.91 -3.03 15.72
N LYS A 407 -26.83 -2.06 15.78
CA LYS A 407 -27.09 -1.26 16.98
C LYS A 407 -27.51 -2.14 18.16
N LYS A 408 -28.37 -3.14 17.92
CA LYS A 408 -28.77 -4.10 18.95
C LYS A 408 -27.60 -4.97 19.43
N LYS A 409 -26.72 -5.40 18.52
CA LYS A 409 -25.51 -6.18 18.85
C LYS A 409 -24.50 -5.36 19.66
N TYR A 410 -24.43 -4.05 19.42
CA TYR A 410 -23.45 -3.17 20.06
C TYR A 410 -24.05 -1.83 20.54
N PRO A 411 -24.92 -1.82 21.56
CA PRO A 411 -25.71 -0.64 21.93
C PRO A 411 -24.91 0.53 22.52
N ASN A 412 -23.68 0.30 22.99
CA ASN A 412 -22.86 1.28 23.70
C ASN A 412 -21.49 1.51 23.02
N ALA A 413 -21.44 1.45 21.69
CA ALA A 413 -20.20 1.62 20.93
C ALA A 413 -19.99 3.07 20.45
N ASN A 414 -18.73 3.42 20.17
CA ASN A 414 -18.39 4.55 19.32
C ASN A 414 -18.63 4.16 17.86
N TYR A 415 -19.60 4.78 17.18
CA TYR A 415 -19.84 4.57 15.75
C TYR A 415 -18.96 5.51 14.93
N ILE A 416 -17.94 4.94 14.31
CA ILE A 416 -16.92 5.65 13.54
C ILE A 416 -17.14 5.34 12.07
N PHE A 417 -17.25 6.35 11.22
CA PHE A 417 -17.48 6.19 9.79
C PHE A 417 -16.23 6.57 9.00
N LYS A 418 -15.71 5.63 8.22
CA LYS A 418 -14.65 5.86 7.24
C LYS A 418 -15.18 5.55 5.84
N LEU A 419 -15.48 6.60 5.09
CA LEU A 419 -16.03 6.47 3.75
C LEU A 419 -14.93 6.44 2.67
N HIS A 420 -15.32 5.95 1.50
CA HIS A 420 -14.46 5.93 0.31
C HIS A 420 -14.02 7.36 -0.06
N PRO A 421 -12.79 7.59 -0.54
CA PRO A 421 -12.31 8.93 -0.87
C PRO A 421 -13.21 9.71 -1.83
N ILE A 422 -14.00 9.03 -2.68
CA ILE A 422 -14.93 9.68 -3.63
C ILE A 422 -15.92 10.66 -2.98
N PHE A 423 -16.26 10.47 -1.70
CA PHE A 423 -17.14 11.38 -0.97
C PHE A 423 -16.34 12.61 -0.50
N ASN A 424 -16.78 13.82 -0.85
CA ASN A 424 -16.22 15.05 -0.26
C ASN A 424 -16.63 15.16 1.22
N VAL A 425 -16.07 16.12 1.96
CA VAL A 425 -16.34 16.27 3.41
C VAL A 425 -17.81 16.54 3.74
N LEU A 426 -18.52 17.29 2.89
CA LEU A 426 -19.91 17.71 3.13
C LEU A 426 -20.93 16.60 2.82
N ASP A 427 -20.64 15.74 1.83
CA ASP A 427 -21.52 14.67 1.38
C ASP A 427 -21.53 13.45 2.32
N GLN A 428 -20.47 13.29 3.13
CA GLN A 428 -20.29 12.13 4.01
C GLN A 428 -21.38 12.03 5.07
N GLU A 429 -21.67 13.14 5.76
CA GLU A 429 -22.69 13.15 6.81
C GLU A 429 -24.09 12.90 6.23
N GLY A 430 -24.42 13.57 5.12
CA GLY A 430 -25.70 13.38 4.43
C GLY A 430 -25.89 11.95 3.96
N TYR A 431 -24.83 11.31 3.45
CA TYR A 431 -24.85 9.89 3.07
C TYR A 431 -25.12 8.98 4.26
N ILE A 432 -24.38 9.16 5.36
CA ILE A 432 -24.51 8.34 6.58
C ILE A 432 -25.94 8.43 7.14
N ARG A 433 -26.51 9.65 7.17
CA ARG A 433 -27.85 9.90 7.70
C ARG A 433 -28.98 9.19 6.93
N ARG A 434 -28.75 8.71 5.70
CA ARG A 434 -29.77 7.94 4.94
C ARG A 434 -30.06 6.56 5.54
N PHE A 435 -29.12 6.01 6.28
CA PHE A 435 -29.22 4.67 6.87
C PHE A 435 -28.88 4.62 8.37
N PHE A 436 -28.26 5.66 8.92
CA PHE A 436 -27.84 5.72 10.30
C PHE A 436 -28.35 6.99 10.99
N ASP A 437 -29.42 6.84 11.77
CA ASP A 437 -30.06 7.94 12.48
C ASP A 437 -29.57 7.96 13.94
N GLU A 438 -28.45 8.65 14.17
CA GLU A 438 -27.90 8.99 15.49
C GLU A 438 -27.31 10.39 15.46
N GLU A 439 -27.43 11.10 16.57
CA GLU A 439 -26.81 12.42 16.72
C GLU A 439 -25.29 12.34 16.98
N ASN A 440 -24.79 11.18 17.43
CA ASN A 440 -23.41 10.99 17.87
C ASN A 440 -22.59 10.10 16.92
N ILE A 441 -22.46 10.54 15.65
CA ILE A 441 -21.57 9.91 14.67
C ILE A 441 -20.18 10.54 14.66
N ILE A 442 -19.14 9.70 14.65
CA ILE A 442 -17.74 10.13 14.46
C ILE A 442 -17.40 9.88 12.99
N ILE A 443 -17.01 10.91 12.24
CA ILE A 443 -16.65 10.76 10.83
C ILE A 443 -15.14 10.99 10.71
N LEU A 444 -14.43 10.00 10.18
CA LEU A 444 -13.02 10.13 9.81
C LEU A 444 -12.91 10.66 8.38
N SER A 445 -11.87 11.45 8.11
CA SER A 445 -11.63 12.00 6.78
C SER A 445 -11.65 10.91 5.69
N SER A 446 -12.52 11.06 4.69
CA SER A 446 -12.53 10.23 3.49
C SER A 446 -11.24 10.39 2.66
N THR A 447 -10.62 11.58 2.70
CA THR A 447 -9.48 11.96 1.85
C THR A 447 -8.19 11.22 2.19
N ILE A 448 -8.08 10.70 3.41
CA ILE A 448 -6.93 9.91 3.86
C ILE A 448 -7.31 8.43 3.78
N PRO A 449 -6.51 7.58 3.11
CA PRO A 449 -6.69 6.13 3.17
C PRO A 449 -6.80 5.57 4.58
N PHE A 450 -7.60 4.51 4.75
CA PHE A 450 -7.74 3.90 6.08
C PHE A 450 -6.45 3.23 6.53
N GLU A 451 -5.70 2.60 5.62
CA GLU A 451 -4.38 2.00 5.89
C GLU A 451 -3.39 3.02 6.47
N ASN A 452 -3.48 4.29 6.03
CA ASN A 452 -2.64 5.36 6.54
C ASN A 452 -3.05 5.83 7.93
N LEU A 453 -4.36 5.87 8.19
CA LEU A 453 -4.88 6.17 9.53
C LEU A 453 -4.45 5.09 10.52
N LEU A 454 -4.45 3.82 10.09
CA LEU A 454 -3.97 2.69 10.88
C LEU A 454 -2.45 2.75 11.10
N LEU A 455 -1.66 3.15 10.09
CA LEU A 455 -0.24 3.42 10.28
C LEU A 455 0.02 4.49 11.34
N VAL A 456 -0.68 5.63 11.25
CA VAL A 456 -0.55 6.71 12.22
C VAL A 456 -0.91 6.23 13.62
N ASP A 457 -2.03 5.52 13.74
CA ASP A 457 -2.47 4.95 15.00
C ASP A 457 -1.41 4.02 15.60
N TYR A 458 -0.88 3.09 14.79
CA TYR A 458 0.18 2.18 15.18
C TYR A 458 1.42 2.89 15.71
N TYR A 459 1.93 3.88 14.98
CA TYR A 459 3.18 4.54 15.39
C TYR A 459 2.99 5.44 16.60
N ASN A 460 1.87 6.13 16.70
CA ASN A 460 1.61 6.93 17.89
C ASN A 460 1.40 6.04 19.12
N HIS A 461 0.84 4.84 18.95
CA HIS A 461 0.78 3.84 20.00
C HIS A 461 2.19 3.42 20.44
N LEU A 462 3.07 3.02 19.51
CA LEU A 462 4.46 2.64 19.84
C LEU A 462 5.25 3.75 20.54
N ASN A 463 4.94 5.01 20.25
CA ASN A 463 5.64 6.18 20.80
C ASN A 463 4.94 6.83 21.99
N ASN A 464 3.87 6.24 22.54
CA ASN A 464 3.06 6.81 23.63
C ASN A 464 2.55 8.24 23.35
N LYS A 465 2.17 8.53 22.11
CA LYS A 465 1.67 9.84 21.65
C LYS A 465 0.14 9.89 21.48
N ASN A 466 -0.58 8.83 21.83
CA ASN A 466 -2.00 8.67 21.55
C ASN A 466 -2.87 8.89 22.80
N ASP A 467 -3.87 9.76 22.67
CA ASP A 467 -5.01 9.82 23.62
C ASP A 467 -6.02 8.69 23.35
N PHE A 468 -5.99 8.12 22.14
CA PHE A 468 -6.85 7.05 21.64
C PHE A 468 -6.07 6.17 20.66
N SER A 469 -6.29 4.86 20.70
CA SER A 469 -5.77 3.93 19.70
C SER A 469 -6.69 2.74 19.49
N PHE A 470 -6.87 2.30 18.23
CA PHE A 470 -7.59 1.07 17.94
C PHE A 470 -6.90 -0.16 18.53
N LEU A 471 -5.58 -0.10 18.81
CA LEU A 471 -4.79 -1.18 19.42
C LEU A 471 -5.11 -1.42 20.89
N ASN A 472 -5.49 -0.36 21.61
CA ASN A 472 -5.76 -0.40 23.04
C ASN A 472 -7.23 -0.62 23.36
N GLN A 473 -8.11 -0.61 22.35
CA GLN A 473 -9.54 -0.69 22.52
C GLN A 473 -10.16 -1.82 21.71
N LYS A 474 -11.29 -2.35 22.20
CA LYS A 474 -12.08 -3.33 21.44
C LYS A 474 -12.63 -2.63 20.20
N THR A 475 -12.08 -2.94 19.04
CA THR A 475 -12.47 -2.33 17.77
C THR A 475 -12.99 -3.41 16.85
N TYR A 476 -14.14 -3.15 16.21
CA TYR A 476 -14.76 -4.04 15.25
C TYR A 476 -15.00 -3.29 13.95
N LEU A 477 -14.76 -3.96 12.82
CA LEU A 477 -15.17 -3.47 11.53
C LEU A 477 -16.60 -3.93 11.22
N TRP A 478 -17.36 -3.07 10.56
CA TRP A 478 -18.70 -3.38 10.07
C TRP A 478 -18.96 -2.65 8.76
N GLY A 479 -20.00 -3.07 8.05
CA GLY A 479 -20.35 -2.44 6.79
C GLY A 479 -21.50 -3.09 6.08
N PHE A 480 -21.80 -2.56 4.90
CA PHE A 480 -22.87 -3.11 4.07
C PHE A 480 -22.48 -4.38 3.38
N GLN A 481 -21.19 -4.56 3.11
CA GLN A 481 -20.58 -5.80 2.64
C GLN A 481 -19.08 -5.78 2.90
N PRO A 482 -18.43 -6.95 2.91
CA PRO A 482 -16.99 -7.02 2.78
C PRO A 482 -16.56 -6.40 1.44
N THR A 483 -15.76 -5.32 1.44
CA THR A 483 -15.31 -4.61 0.22
C THR A 483 -13.85 -4.89 -0.17
N THR A 484 -13.46 -4.64 -1.42
CA THR A 484 -12.05 -4.68 -1.84
C THR A 484 -11.14 -3.89 -0.88
N SER A 485 -11.61 -2.73 -0.41
CA SER A 485 -10.96 -1.93 0.64
C SER A 485 -10.81 -2.71 1.94
N LEU A 486 -11.82 -3.46 2.39
CA LEU A 486 -11.71 -4.34 3.55
C LEU A 486 -10.63 -5.41 3.34
N ILE A 487 -10.51 -6.02 2.16
CA ILE A 487 -9.45 -7.01 1.87
C ILE A 487 -8.07 -6.35 1.96
N VAL A 488 -7.92 -5.19 1.33
CA VAL A 488 -6.68 -4.40 1.35
C VAL A 488 -6.32 -4.02 2.78
N THR A 489 -7.24 -3.41 3.53
CA THR A 489 -7.08 -3.07 4.94
C THR A 489 -6.74 -4.29 5.79
N SER A 490 -7.43 -5.42 5.60
CA SER A 490 -7.19 -6.66 6.35
C SER A 490 -5.78 -7.17 6.11
N THR A 491 -5.39 -7.24 4.84
CA THR A 491 -4.09 -7.77 4.45
C THR A 491 -2.97 -6.82 4.88
N TYR A 492 -3.22 -5.52 4.76
CA TYR A 492 -2.35 -4.47 5.23
C TYR A 492 -2.07 -4.59 6.74
N ILE A 493 -3.14 -4.69 7.54
CA ILE A 493 -3.04 -4.88 8.99
C ILE A 493 -2.26 -6.15 9.31
N LEU A 494 -2.56 -7.27 8.65
CA LEU A 494 -1.96 -8.56 8.97
C LEU A 494 -0.48 -8.68 8.61
N ASN A 495 -0.02 -7.95 7.59
CA ASN A 495 1.30 -8.15 7.02
C ASN A 495 2.25 -6.96 7.22
N SER A 496 1.73 -5.75 7.34
CA SER A 496 2.55 -4.55 7.48
C SER A 496 2.61 -4.08 8.93
N LEU A 497 1.53 -4.23 9.69
CA LEU A 497 1.51 -3.77 11.07
C LEU A 497 1.71 -4.96 12.01
N ASP A 498 2.51 -4.80 13.06
CA ASP A 498 2.61 -5.81 14.13
C ASP A 498 1.39 -5.72 15.06
N TYR A 499 0.19 -5.68 14.46
CA TYR A 499 -1.03 -5.84 15.20
C TYR A 499 -1.07 -7.34 15.54
N ASN A 500 -0.63 -7.67 16.76
CA ASN A 500 -0.82 -8.98 17.40
C ASN A 500 -2.25 -9.53 17.17
N ASN A 501 -2.54 -10.79 17.56
CA ASN A 501 -3.83 -11.49 17.46
C ASN A 501 -5.13 -10.64 17.59
N LYS A 502 -5.11 -9.52 18.35
CA LYS A 502 -6.16 -8.50 18.42
C LYS A 502 -6.60 -7.89 17.07
N ALA A 503 -5.74 -7.80 16.06
CA ALA A 503 -6.15 -7.34 14.72
C ALA A 503 -7.19 -8.26 14.10
N LEU A 504 -7.03 -9.57 14.29
CA LEU A 504 -7.95 -10.57 13.76
C LEU A 504 -9.33 -10.48 14.40
N ASP A 505 -9.40 -10.02 15.65
CA ASP A 505 -10.64 -9.76 16.39
C ASP A 505 -11.42 -8.56 15.82
N MET A 506 -10.78 -7.67 15.05
CA MET A 506 -11.45 -6.59 14.35
C MET A 506 -12.34 -7.10 13.21
N PHE A 507 -12.07 -8.31 12.69
CA PHE A 507 -12.75 -8.89 11.53
C PHE A 507 -13.75 -9.99 11.93
N ASP A 508 -15.00 -9.60 12.17
CA ASP A 508 -16.15 -10.52 12.24
C ASP A 508 -16.99 -10.37 10.97
N LEU A 509 -17.03 -11.42 10.13
CA LEU A 509 -17.80 -11.39 8.88
C LEU A 509 -19.31 -11.24 9.15
N ASN A 510 -19.78 -11.61 10.34
CA ASN A 510 -21.17 -11.38 10.75
C ASN A 510 -21.47 -9.91 11.08
N ASN A 511 -20.50 -9.00 10.98
CA ASN A 511 -20.73 -7.56 11.05
C ASN A 511 -20.92 -6.92 9.67
N PHE A 512 -21.00 -7.72 8.60
CA PHE A 512 -21.24 -7.23 7.25
C PHE A 512 -22.55 -7.80 6.71
N LEU A 513 -23.38 -6.93 6.15
CA LEU A 513 -24.63 -7.34 5.52
C LEU A 513 -24.34 -8.21 4.28
N VAL A 514 -25.18 -9.22 4.07
CA VAL A 514 -25.24 -9.96 2.80
C VAL A 514 -26.54 -9.58 2.12
N ALA A 515 -26.43 -8.72 1.12
CA ALA A 515 -27.57 -8.15 0.43
C ALA A 515 -28.42 -9.23 -0.23
N GLN A 516 -29.73 -9.13 -0.08
CA GLN A 516 -30.71 -10.02 -0.68
C GLN A 516 -31.35 -9.37 -1.90
N THR A 517 -31.46 -8.05 -1.89
CA THR A 517 -32.25 -7.32 -2.88
C THR A 517 -31.45 -6.84 -4.08
N TYR A 518 -30.12 -6.80 -4.06
CA TYR A 518 -29.32 -6.26 -5.17
C TYR A 518 -28.01 -7.02 -5.40
N ASP A 519 -27.51 -6.99 -6.65
CA ASP A 519 -26.18 -7.46 -7.01
C ASP A 519 -25.13 -6.42 -6.63
N VAL A 520 -24.10 -6.89 -5.95
CA VAL A 520 -23.10 -6.02 -5.33
C VAL A 520 -21.87 -5.79 -6.19
N VAL A 521 -21.57 -6.73 -7.08
CA VAL A 521 -20.51 -6.56 -8.08
C VAL A 521 -21.00 -5.63 -9.18
N LYS A 522 -22.27 -5.74 -9.56
CA LYS A 522 -22.93 -4.86 -10.52
C LYS A 522 -23.48 -3.57 -9.91
N ARG A 523 -23.00 -3.19 -8.72
CA ARG A 523 -23.24 -1.88 -8.06
C ARG A 523 -24.73 -1.50 -7.93
N GLY A 524 -25.56 -2.41 -7.44
CA GLY A 524 -26.96 -2.09 -7.14
C GLY A 524 -27.95 -2.55 -8.22
N ASP A 525 -27.52 -3.33 -9.21
CA ASP A 525 -28.43 -3.98 -10.17
C ASP A 525 -29.51 -4.77 -9.41
N HIS A 526 -30.77 -4.40 -9.63
CA HIS A 526 -31.94 -4.91 -8.93
C HIS A 526 -32.98 -5.40 -9.93
N LYS A 527 -33.53 -6.58 -9.68
CA LYS A 527 -34.69 -7.12 -10.39
C LYS A 527 -35.71 -7.61 -9.39
N ILE A 528 -36.95 -7.14 -9.53
CA ILE A 528 -38.07 -7.54 -8.68
C ILE A 528 -38.21 -9.06 -8.69
N GLY A 529 -38.30 -9.66 -7.50
CA GLY A 529 -38.45 -11.12 -7.32
C GLY A 529 -37.16 -11.93 -7.41
N VAL A 530 -36.01 -11.31 -7.67
CA VAL A 530 -34.70 -11.99 -7.66
C VAL A 530 -34.08 -11.91 -6.27
N ASN A 531 -33.68 -13.07 -5.72
CA ASN A 531 -32.90 -13.15 -4.50
C ASN A 531 -31.40 -13.18 -4.83
N TYR A 532 -30.70 -12.08 -4.55
CA TYR A 532 -29.27 -11.95 -4.81
C TYR A 532 -28.38 -12.54 -3.72
N LYS A 533 -28.94 -12.99 -2.58
CA LYS A 533 -28.17 -13.55 -1.46
C LYS A 533 -27.21 -14.67 -1.89
N PRO A 534 -27.60 -15.67 -2.71
CA PRO A 534 -26.68 -16.73 -3.12
C PRO A 534 -25.50 -16.22 -3.97
N VAL A 535 -25.76 -15.23 -4.85
CA VAL A 535 -24.75 -14.60 -5.71
C VAL A 535 -23.76 -13.81 -4.84
N ASN A 536 -24.29 -13.00 -3.93
CA ASN A 536 -23.50 -12.18 -3.03
C ASN A 536 -22.68 -13.04 -2.05
N MET A 537 -23.24 -14.14 -1.53
CA MET A 537 -22.49 -15.12 -0.72
C MET A 537 -21.34 -15.73 -1.51
N LYS A 538 -21.56 -16.13 -2.77
CA LYS A 538 -20.49 -16.67 -3.63
C LYS A 538 -19.35 -15.65 -3.80
N HIS A 539 -19.67 -14.38 -4.02
CA HIS A 539 -18.65 -13.32 -4.13
C HIS A 539 -17.87 -13.12 -2.83
N ILE A 540 -18.56 -13.15 -1.69
CA ILE A 540 -17.93 -13.09 -0.36
C ILE A 540 -17.02 -14.30 -0.17
N ASP A 541 -17.50 -15.51 -0.44
CA ASP A 541 -16.71 -16.72 -0.29
C ASP A 541 -15.44 -16.67 -1.15
N THR A 542 -15.53 -16.34 -2.45
CA THR A 542 -14.32 -16.27 -3.29
C THR A 542 -13.33 -15.19 -2.85
N SER A 543 -13.82 -14.06 -2.31
CA SER A 543 -12.96 -12.92 -1.98
C SER A 543 -12.39 -12.96 -0.55
N TYR A 544 -13.06 -13.63 0.38
CA TYR A 544 -12.71 -13.62 1.81
C TYR A 544 -12.44 -14.99 2.41
N LYS A 545 -12.84 -16.09 1.77
CA LYS A 545 -12.40 -17.44 2.19
C LYS A 545 -10.89 -17.53 2.36
N PRO A 546 -10.03 -16.94 1.50
CA PRO A 546 -8.60 -16.97 1.75
C PRO A 546 -8.19 -16.15 2.99
N LEU A 547 -8.84 -15.03 3.31
CA LEU A 547 -8.60 -14.32 4.58
C LEU A 547 -8.95 -15.20 5.78
N VAL A 548 -10.07 -15.93 5.72
CA VAL A 548 -10.49 -16.89 6.76
C VAL A 548 -9.57 -18.11 6.82
N GLU A 549 -9.07 -18.60 5.68
CA GLU A 549 -8.11 -19.70 5.61
C GLU A 549 -6.74 -19.27 6.14
N LEU A 550 -6.28 -18.06 5.83
CA LEU A 550 -5.07 -17.46 6.41
C LEU A 550 -5.17 -17.37 7.95
N LYS A 551 -6.35 -17.05 8.50
CA LYS A 551 -6.60 -17.12 9.97
C LYS A 551 -6.34 -18.52 10.55
N LYS A 552 -6.59 -19.58 9.76
CA LYS A 552 -6.46 -20.99 10.20
C LYS A 552 -5.05 -21.56 9.94
N LEU A 553 -4.38 -21.10 8.88
CA LEU A 553 -3.11 -21.65 8.40
C LEU A 553 -1.88 -21.10 9.12
N LYS A 554 -1.97 -19.92 9.75
CA LYS A 554 -0.89 -19.37 10.58
C LYS A 554 -1.21 -19.63 12.07
N PRO A 555 -0.91 -20.81 12.66
CA PRO A 555 -0.84 -20.91 14.11
C PRO A 555 0.31 -20.03 14.56
N TYR A 556 -0.01 -18.89 15.16
CA TYR A 556 0.94 -17.89 15.64
C TYR A 556 1.90 -18.52 16.65
N LYS A 557 3.09 -18.93 16.19
CA LYS A 557 4.23 -19.13 17.07
C LYS A 557 4.92 -17.77 17.21
N LEU A 558 4.80 -17.20 18.41
CA LEU A 558 5.71 -16.17 18.89
C LEU A 558 7.12 -16.76 18.88
N THR A 559 8.00 -16.26 18.03
CA THR A 559 9.46 -16.31 18.24
C THR A 559 9.97 -14.90 18.32
#